data_AF-A0A2I0VB69-F1
#
_entry.id   AF-A0A2I0VB69-F1
#
_cell.length_a   1.000
_cell.length_b   1.000
_cell.length_c   1.000
_cell.angle_alpha   90.00
_cell.angle_beta   90.00
_cell.angle_gamma   90.00
#
_symmetry.space_group_name_H-M   'P 1'
#
loop_
_entity.id
_entity.type
_entity.pdbx_description
1 polymer ?
#
loop_
_entity_poly.entity_id
_entity_poly.type
_entity_poly.pdbx_seq_one_letter_code
_entity_poly.pdbx_strand_id
1 'polypeptide(L)'
;MAWCGENICLGIGKEYIILNSTTGATSKVFSSGRSIPLVVPLPSGELILGKDDVGVFVDQNGKLLQDGRICWSEAPSSIVIHKPYGLARLPRHVEIRSLYAPYPLVQTIVLRDVHLLQQSNNCAIAAVGSSIYGLLHVPVGAQIVQLTASGNFVGALALCKLLPPEDSSLRAAKEASIHIRYGHYLFDNGSYEESMDQFLASQVDITYVLSLYPSITLPKDLTIVEPEKFQEQTGALSREGSLQDAKHLHGRMAIIGISPNICIFNSLINGYCRFGLLEEGVKLFKDLAGCSLEPDGLCLSSLIYGYCTKVEEGNHYLNSMRSVHGIEPGPDHYTCMVDLFGRADLLQEALNLINSIPDGPHSETWGALLSATVSI
;
A
#
# COMPACT_ATOMS: atom_id res chain seq x y z
N MET A 1 39.86 3.93 20.05
CA MET A 1 40.58 5.01 19.33
C MET A 1 40.11 4.99 17.89
N ALA A 2 39.87 6.15 17.28
CA ALA A 2 39.61 6.26 15.85
C ALA A 2 40.17 7.58 15.30
N TRP A 3 40.49 7.59 14.01
CA TRP A 3 40.80 8.81 13.27
C TRP A 3 39.51 9.56 12.92
N CYS A 4 39.55 10.89 12.99
CA CYS A 4 38.47 11.79 12.60
C CYS A 4 39.08 13.02 11.91
N GLY A 5 39.26 12.94 10.60
CA GLY A 5 39.98 13.95 9.82
C GLY A 5 41.46 14.04 10.24
N GLU A 6 41.91 15.25 10.58
CA GLU A 6 43.27 15.52 11.11
C GLU A 6 43.39 15.32 12.63
N ASN A 7 42.34 14.80 13.26
CA ASN A 7 42.31 14.55 14.69
C ASN A 7 42.23 13.04 14.98
N ILE A 8 42.62 12.66 16.20
CA ILE A 8 42.49 11.31 16.73
C ILE A 8 41.61 11.38 17.97
N CYS A 9 40.51 10.63 17.98
CA CYS A 9 39.70 10.45 19.17
C CYS A 9 40.17 9.23 19.97
N LEU A 10 40.47 9.45 21.23
CA LEU A 10 40.98 8.49 22.20
C LEU A 10 39.99 8.32 23.34
N GLY A 11 39.75 7.08 23.73
CA GLY A 11 39.10 6.76 24.99
C GLY A 11 40.17 6.32 25.99
N ILE A 12 40.45 7.12 27.01
CA ILE A 12 41.48 6.84 28.02
C ILE A 12 40.82 6.78 29.40
N GLY A 13 40.92 5.63 30.06
CA GLY A 13 40.20 5.37 31.30
C GLY A 13 38.69 5.41 31.05
N LYS A 14 38.04 6.49 31.51
CA LYS A 14 36.61 6.74 31.30
C LYS A 14 36.32 8.00 30.51
N GLU A 15 37.34 8.69 30.00
CA GLU A 15 37.18 9.98 29.32
C GLU A 15 37.47 9.86 27.82
N TYR A 16 36.71 10.64 27.03
CA TYR A 16 37.01 10.85 25.62
C TYR A 16 37.86 12.12 25.45
N ILE A 17 38.95 11.97 24.71
CA ILE A 17 39.91 13.04 24.41
C ILE A 17 40.11 13.08 22.90
N ILE A 18 40.10 14.28 22.33
CA ILE A 18 40.51 14.50 20.96
C ILE A 18 41.90 15.09 20.96
N LEU A 19 42.79 14.46 20.21
CA LEU A 19 44.17 14.88 19.98
C LEU A 19 44.27 15.38 18.54
N ASN A 20 44.67 16.64 18.36
CA ASN A 20 44.99 17.15 17.04
C ASN A 20 46.37 16.63 16.61
N SER A 21 46.45 15.92 15.48
CA SER A 21 47.70 15.26 15.08
C SER A 21 48.82 16.23 14.67
N THR A 22 48.46 17.45 14.29
CA THR A 22 49.39 18.47 13.77
C THR A 22 49.95 19.36 14.88
N THR A 23 49.10 19.78 15.82
CA THR A 23 49.45 20.72 16.90
C THR A 23 49.77 20.04 18.22
N GLY A 24 49.36 18.77 18.39
CA GLY A 24 49.44 18.06 19.66
C GLY A 24 48.48 18.55 20.74
N ALA A 25 47.61 19.52 20.42
CA ALA A 25 46.61 20.01 21.36
C ALA A 25 45.60 18.92 21.70
N THR A 26 45.18 18.87 22.97
CA THR A 26 44.16 17.92 23.44
C THR A 26 42.92 18.65 23.94
N SER A 27 41.74 18.15 23.57
CA SER A 27 40.45 18.62 24.08
C SER A 27 39.70 17.47 24.72
N LYS A 28 39.14 17.70 25.91
CA LYS A 28 38.25 16.74 26.56
C LYS A 28 36.85 16.88 25.99
N VAL A 29 36.18 15.76 25.74
CA VAL A 29 34.83 15.71 25.16
C VAL A 29 33.79 15.48 26.26
N PHE A 30 33.63 14.23 26.71
CA PHE A 30 32.83 13.88 27.89
C PHE A 30 33.25 12.49 28.42
N SER A 31 32.68 12.10 29.57
CA SER A 31 32.91 10.81 30.19
C SER A 31 32.01 9.70 29.63
N SER A 32 32.59 8.54 29.34
CA SER A 32 31.93 7.29 28.91
C SER A 32 31.00 6.67 29.97
N GLY A 33 31.00 7.17 31.21
CA GLY A 33 30.12 6.74 32.28
C GLY A 33 30.63 5.49 33.01
N ARG A 34 29.82 4.44 33.04
CA ARG A 34 30.15 3.14 33.67
C ARG A 34 30.81 2.19 32.67
N SER A 35 30.52 2.35 31.38
CA SER A 35 31.04 1.53 30.29
C SER A 35 32.49 1.88 29.92
N ILE A 36 33.15 0.94 29.23
CA ILE A 36 34.46 1.17 28.62
C ILE A 36 34.28 2.13 27.43
N PRO A 37 35.19 3.11 27.22
CA PRO A 37 35.12 4.01 26.08
C PRO A 37 35.04 3.26 24.73
N LEU A 38 33.98 3.52 23.97
CA LEU A 38 33.76 3.03 22.62
C LEU A 38 33.80 4.20 21.65
N VAL A 39 34.71 4.13 20.67
CA VAL A 39 34.89 5.17 19.63
C VAL A 39 34.64 4.53 18.28
N VAL A 40 33.66 5.03 17.53
CA VAL A 40 33.22 4.46 16.26
C VAL A 40 33.24 5.56 15.20
N PRO A 41 34.10 5.48 14.18
CA PRO A 41 34.16 6.47 13.12
C PRO A 41 33.03 6.29 12.11
N LEU A 42 32.47 7.41 11.63
CA LEU A 42 31.54 7.45 10.51
C LEU A 42 32.29 7.84 9.22
N PRO A 43 31.85 7.35 8.04
CA PRO A 43 32.45 7.73 6.75
C PRO A 43 32.40 9.24 6.45
N SER A 44 31.50 9.99 7.10
CA SER A 44 31.37 11.45 7.01
C SER A 44 32.45 12.20 7.81
N GLY A 45 33.27 11.53 8.62
CA GLY A 45 34.28 12.13 9.51
C GLY A 45 33.78 12.40 10.94
N GLU A 46 32.47 12.27 11.17
CA GLU A 46 31.84 12.30 12.49
C GLU A 46 32.17 11.03 13.29
N LEU A 47 31.88 11.05 14.59
CA LEU A 47 32.11 9.92 15.47
C LEU A 47 30.86 9.59 16.28
N ILE A 48 30.68 8.31 16.59
CA ILE A 48 29.78 7.84 17.64
C ILE A 48 30.63 7.44 18.85
N LEU A 49 30.36 8.09 19.97
CA LEU A 49 31.03 7.84 21.25
C LEU A 49 30.05 7.16 22.22
N GLY A 50 30.45 6.05 22.81
CA GLY A 50 29.62 5.30 23.76
C GLY A 50 29.55 5.98 25.14
N LYS A 51 28.35 6.15 25.67
CA LYS A 51 28.11 6.55 27.06
C LYS A 51 27.05 5.64 27.64
N ASP A 52 27.48 4.71 28.49
CA ASP A 52 26.62 3.63 28.99
C ASP A 52 25.96 2.84 27.84
N ASP A 53 24.64 2.89 27.72
CA ASP A 53 23.79 2.30 26.68
C ASP A 53 23.46 3.28 25.54
N VAL A 54 24.06 4.47 25.50
CA VAL A 54 23.79 5.50 24.49
C VAL A 54 25.01 5.72 23.60
N GLY A 55 24.83 5.69 22.29
CA GLY A 55 25.79 6.24 21.33
C GLY A 55 25.51 7.72 21.08
N VAL A 56 26.48 8.58 21.37
CA VAL A 56 26.37 10.03 21.20
C VAL A 56 27.17 10.44 19.97
N PHE A 57 26.55 11.19 19.07
CA PHE A 57 27.20 11.66 17.86
C PHE A 57 27.96 12.96 18.12
N VAL A 58 29.20 13.02 17.65
CA VAL A 58 30.05 14.20 17.73
C VAL A 58 30.72 14.48 16.40
N ASP A 59 31.05 15.75 16.15
CA ASP A 59 31.89 16.13 15.03
C ASP A 59 33.37 15.73 15.23
N GLN A 60 34.20 16.00 14.23
CA GLN A 60 35.65 15.75 14.26
C GLN A 60 36.42 16.50 15.36
N ASN A 61 35.79 17.48 16.02
CA ASN A 61 36.34 18.27 17.12
C ASN A 61 35.71 17.90 18.48
N GLY A 62 34.81 16.92 18.51
CA GLY A 62 34.15 16.43 19.72
C GLY A 62 32.95 17.25 20.15
N LYS A 63 32.46 18.14 19.30
CA LYS A 63 31.24 18.90 19.58
C LYS A 63 30.04 18.00 19.35
N LEU A 64 29.10 18.02 20.30
CA LEU A 64 27.85 17.27 20.22
C LEU A 64 27.00 17.71 19.01
N LEU A 65 26.53 16.75 18.22
CA LEU A 65 25.57 16.99 17.15
C LEU A 65 24.14 16.98 17.72
N GLN A 66 23.32 17.96 17.32
CA GLN A 66 21.98 18.17 17.89
C GLN A 66 21.02 16.99 17.64
N ASP A 67 21.19 16.29 16.53
CA ASP A 67 20.28 15.22 16.11
C ASP A 67 20.65 13.83 16.67
N GLY A 68 21.84 13.65 17.26
CA GLY A 68 22.45 12.33 17.30
C GLY A 68 22.59 11.73 18.69
N ARG A 69 21.57 10.99 19.11
CA ARG A 69 21.72 9.94 20.14
C ARG A 69 21.02 8.67 19.71
N ILE A 70 21.76 7.58 19.70
CA ILE A 70 21.22 6.24 19.48
C ILE A 70 21.20 5.50 20.81
N CYS A 71 20.01 5.18 21.31
CA CYS A 71 19.87 4.39 22.53
C CYS A 71 19.92 2.92 22.18
N TRP A 72 20.72 2.12 22.86
CA TRP A 72 20.77 0.66 22.71
C TRP A 72 20.00 0.01 23.86
N SER A 73 19.65 -1.27 23.74
CA SER A 73 19.02 -1.99 24.84
C SER A 73 19.97 -2.24 26.01
N GLU A 74 21.26 -2.39 25.73
CA GLU A 74 22.36 -2.51 26.70
C GLU A 74 23.63 -1.83 26.16
N ALA A 75 24.62 -1.61 27.02
CA ALA A 75 25.91 -1.05 26.64
C ALA A 75 26.61 -1.90 25.55
N PRO A 76 26.79 -1.38 24.33
CA PRO A 76 27.37 -2.15 23.25
C PRO A 76 28.88 -2.32 23.46
N SER A 77 29.39 -3.52 23.20
CA SER A 77 30.82 -3.79 23.29
C SER A 77 31.59 -3.35 22.03
N SER A 78 30.90 -3.30 20.89
CA SER A 78 31.42 -2.78 19.62
C SER A 78 30.25 -2.39 18.73
N ILE A 79 30.42 -1.38 17.88
CA ILE A 79 29.42 -0.99 16.88
C ILE A 79 30.11 -0.97 15.51
N VAL A 80 29.44 -1.56 14.52
CA VAL A 80 29.82 -1.51 13.12
C VAL A 80 28.81 -0.67 12.35
N ILE A 81 29.32 0.23 11.51
CA ILE A 81 28.49 1.07 10.65
C ILE A 81 28.48 0.46 9.26
N HIS A 82 27.28 0.08 8.81
CA HIS A 82 27.04 -0.33 7.43
C HIS A 82 25.80 0.42 6.94
N LYS A 83 26.01 1.63 6.41
CA LYS A 83 24.92 2.57 6.07
C LYS A 83 23.81 1.86 5.24
N PRO A 84 22.53 2.11 5.56
CA PRO A 84 22.02 3.07 6.54
C PRO A 84 21.92 2.53 7.99
N TYR A 85 22.54 1.39 8.32
CA TYR A 85 22.36 0.71 9.61
C TYR A 85 23.58 0.79 10.52
N GLY A 86 23.33 0.86 11.82
CA GLY A 86 24.30 0.64 12.89
C GLY A 86 24.05 -0.71 13.54
N LEU A 87 25.07 -1.57 13.57
CA LEU A 87 25.01 -2.89 14.17
C LEU A 87 25.81 -2.89 15.47
N ALA A 88 25.13 -3.06 16.58
CA ALA A 88 25.72 -3.12 17.91
C ALA A 88 25.88 -4.56 18.38
N ARG A 89 27.09 -4.91 18.87
CA ARG A 89 27.36 -6.17 19.54
C ARG A 89 27.03 -6.04 21.02
N LEU A 90 25.94 -6.66 21.43
CA LEU A 90 25.52 -6.77 22.82
C LEU A 90 25.94 -8.15 23.37
N PRO A 91 25.93 -8.36 24.70
CA PRO A 91 26.43 -9.60 25.30
C PRO A 91 25.74 -10.87 24.80
N ARG A 92 24.47 -10.79 24.36
CA ARG A 92 23.65 -11.97 24.00
C ARG A 92 23.10 -11.96 22.58
N HIS A 93 23.24 -10.85 21.86
CA HIS A 93 22.63 -10.66 20.56
C HIS A 93 23.31 -9.50 19.83
N VAL A 94 23.01 -9.35 18.53
CA VAL A 94 23.37 -8.18 17.73
C VAL A 94 22.11 -7.35 17.51
N GLU A 95 22.15 -6.09 17.88
CA GLU A 95 21.05 -5.14 17.70
C GLU A 95 21.32 -4.30 16.44
N ILE A 96 20.36 -4.25 15.52
CA ILE A 96 20.46 -3.49 14.27
C ILE A 96 19.50 -2.31 14.35
N ARG A 97 20.03 -1.10 14.22
CA ARG A 97 19.26 0.14 14.23
C ARG A 97 19.45 0.93 12.95
N SER A 98 18.41 1.65 12.56
CA SER A 98 18.50 2.64 11.51
C SER A 98 19.34 3.83 12.00
N LEU A 99 20.18 4.38 11.11
CA LEU A 99 20.91 5.63 11.36
C LEU A 99 20.11 6.87 10.95
N TYR A 100 18.86 6.71 10.53
CA TYR A 100 17.92 7.81 10.35
C TYR A 100 17.19 8.08 11.67
N ALA A 101 17.17 9.34 12.12
CA ALA A 101 16.41 9.76 13.30
C ALA A 101 14.93 9.33 13.15
N PRO A 102 14.29 8.76 14.20
CA PRO A 102 14.71 8.69 15.60
C PRO A 102 15.53 7.43 15.98
N TYR A 103 16.25 6.83 15.04
CA TYR A 103 17.10 5.65 15.22
C TYR A 103 16.35 4.40 15.70
N PRO A 104 15.26 4.00 15.01
CA PRO A 104 14.46 2.86 15.43
C PRO A 104 15.25 1.54 15.38
N LEU A 105 14.87 0.63 16.28
CA LEU A 105 15.25 -0.77 16.24
C LEU A 105 14.66 -1.42 14.99
N VAL A 106 15.54 -1.93 14.12
CA VAL A 106 15.16 -2.61 12.87
C VAL A 106 15.04 -4.11 13.11
N GLN A 107 16.06 -4.71 13.73
CA GLN A 107 16.10 -6.14 13.95
C GLN A 107 17.01 -6.49 15.13
N THR A 108 16.66 -7.57 15.84
CA THR A 108 17.54 -8.22 16.81
C THR A 108 17.94 -9.59 16.28
N ILE A 109 19.23 -9.84 16.15
CA ILE A 109 19.77 -11.13 15.72
C ILE A 109 20.32 -11.85 16.94
N VAL A 110 19.70 -12.97 17.32
CA VAL A 110 20.10 -13.78 18.48
C VAL A 110 21.34 -14.61 18.13
N LEU A 111 22.50 -13.98 18.16
CA LEU A 111 23.82 -14.62 18.10
C LEU A 111 24.47 -14.53 19.49
N ARG A 112 24.67 -15.68 20.14
CA ARG A 112 25.39 -15.76 21.41
C ARG A 112 26.89 -15.79 21.16
N ASP A 113 27.65 -15.25 22.10
CA ASP A 113 29.12 -15.33 22.12
C ASP A 113 29.78 -14.79 20.83
N VAL A 114 29.24 -13.69 20.29
CA VAL A 114 29.90 -12.96 19.20
C VAL A 114 31.19 -12.37 19.75
N HIS A 115 32.33 -12.87 19.28
CA HIS A 115 33.65 -12.40 19.70
C HIS A 115 34.11 -11.19 18.88
N LEU A 116 33.76 -11.17 17.59
CA LEU A 116 34.14 -10.12 16.66
C LEU A 116 32.96 -9.71 15.80
N LEU A 117 32.73 -8.39 15.71
CA LEU A 117 31.82 -7.79 14.74
C LEU A 117 32.64 -6.79 13.92
N GLN A 118 32.76 -7.01 12.61
CA GLN A 118 33.62 -6.20 11.74
C GLN A 118 32.92 -5.84 10.43
N GLN A 119 33.19 -4.64 9.92
CA GLN A 119 32.74 -4.22 8.60
C GLN A 119 33.57 -4.88 7.50
N SER A 120 32.90 -5.42 6.48
CA SER A 120 33.48 -5.80 5.19
C SER A 120 32.90 -4.93 4.08
N ASN A 121 33.41 -5.05 2.85
CA ASN A 121 32.99 -4.21 1.73
C ASN A 121 31.49 -4.34 1.41
N ASN A 122 30.92 -5.55 1.56
CA ASN A 122 29.54 -5.85 1.15
C ASN A 122 28.64 -6.35 2.29
N CYS A 123 29.18 -6.60 3.48
CA CYS A 123 28.46 -7.17 4.61
C CYS A 123 29.12 -6.81 5.95
N ALA A 124 28.41 -7.01 7.05
CA ALA A 124 29.02 -7.06 8.38
C ALA A 124 29.33 -8.52 8.74
N ILE A 125 30.53 -8.79 9.24
CA ILE A 125 30.96 -10.13 9.63
C ILE A 125 30.80 -10.26 11.15
N ALA A 126 30.06 -11.26 11.59
CA ALA A 126 29.93 -11.63 13.00
C ALA A 126 30.58 -13.01 13.23
N ALA A 127 31.69 -13.04 13.97
CA ALA A 127 32.36 -14.28 14.33
C ALA A 127 31.92 -14.73 15.72
N VAL A 128 31.43 -15.96 15.81
CA VAL A 128 31.17 -16.68 17.05
C VAL A 128 32.22 -17.79 17.20
N GLY A 129 32.34 -18.41 18.38
CA GLY A 129 33.41 -19.38 18.66
C GLY A 129 33.52 -20.55 17.65
N SER A 130 32.42 -20.96 17.04
CA SER A 130 32.37 -22.10 16.11
C SER A 130 32.14 -21.73 14.64
N SER A 131 31.81 -20.48 14.32
CA SER A 131 31.26 -20.11 13.01
C SER A 131 31.44 -18.63 12.70
N ILE A 132 31.43 -18.29 11.42
CA ILE A 132 31.48 -16.91 10.94
C ILE A 132 30.21 -16.65 10.13
N TYR A 133 29.45 -15.63 10.52
CA TYR A 133 28.23 -15.19 9.84
C TYR A 133 28.49 -13.92 9.03
N GLY A 134 28.01 -13.90 7.80
CA GLY A 134 27.89 -12.68 7.01
C GLY A 134 26.49 -12.09 7.14
N LEU A 135 26.38 -10.89 7.71
CA LEU A 135 25.16 -10.11 7.82
C LEU A 135 25.04 -9.21 6.58
N LEU A 136 24.21 -9.62 5.63
CA LEU A 136 23.94 -8.87 4.41
C LEU A 136 22.70 -8.01 4.58
N HIS A 137 22.80 -6.76 4.13
CA HIS A 137 21.63 -5.91 4.01
C HIS A 137 20.79 -6.41 2.83
N VAL A 138 19.50 -6.62 3.05
CA VAL A 138 18.57 -6.93 1.95
C VAL A 138 18.09 -5.60 1.39
N PRO A 139 18.33 -5.28 0.11
CA PRO A 139 17.83 -4.06 -0.50
C PRO A 139 16.31 -3.95 -0.37
N VAL A 140 15.77 -2.74 -0.13
CA VAL A 140 14.32 -2.51 0.03
C VAL A 140 13.53 -3.10 -1.14
N GLY A 141 14.04 -2.96 -2.37
CA GLY A 141 13.44 -3.57 -3.56
C GLY A 141 13.32 -5.10 -3.48
N ALA A 142 14.30 -5.79 -2.90
CA ALA A 142 14.24 -7.24 -2.70
C ALA A 142 13.30 -7.62 -1.55
N GLN A 143 13.26 -6.82 -0.47
CA GLN A 143 12.30 -7.02 0.63
C GLN A 143 10.85 -6.91 0.13
N ILE A 144 10.55 -5.92 -0.73
CA ILE A 144 9.23 -5.75 -1.36
C ILE A 144 8.83 -7.00 -2.14
N VAL A 145 9.74 -7.55 -2.96
CA VAL A 145 9.48 -8.76 -3.75
C VAL A 145 9.23 -9.96 -2.83
N GLN A 146 10.01 -10.11 -1.77
CA GLN A 146 9.85 -11.21 -0.82
C GLN A 146 8.53 -11.12 -0.04
N LEU A 147 8.15 -9.93 0.46
CA LEU A 147 6.88 -9.73 1.16
C LEU A 147 5.69 -10.01 0.24
N THR A 148 5.75 -9.49 -0.99
CA THR A 148 4.75 -9.73 -2.05
C THR A 148 4.61 -11.24 -2.37
N ALA A 149 5.72 -11.98 -2.43
CA ALA A 149 5.69 -13.43 -2.65
C ALA A 149 5.14 -14.22 -1.46
N SER A 150 5.36 -13.72 -0.23
CA SER A 150 4.84 -14.34 1.01
C SER A 150 3.37 -14.02 1.31
N GLY A 151 2.71 -13.19 0.49
CA GLY A 151 1.33 -12.74 0.71
C GLY A 151 1.19 -11.58 1.72
N ASN A 152 2.28 -10.99 2.20
CA ASN A 152 2.24 -9.81 3.06
C ASN A 152 2.22 -8.51 2.22
N PHE A 153 1.09 -8.26 1.57
CA PHE A 153 0.92 -7.14 0.65
C PHE A 153 0.95 -5.77 1.35
N VAL A 154 0.36 -5.67 2.54
CA VAL A 154 0.34 -4.42 3.33
C VAL A 154 1.77 -3.99 3.69
N GLY A 155 2.61 -4.93 4.14
CA GLY A 155 4.02 -4.66 4.41
C GLY A 155 4.80 -4.27 3.16
N ALA A 156 4.52 -4.92 2.02
CA ALA A 156 5.16 -4.57 0.74
C ALA A 156 4.80 -3.14 0.28
N LEU A 157 3.52 -2.74 0.38
CA LEU A 157 3.07 -1.38 0.06
C LEU A 157 3.68 -0.33 1.00
N ALA A 158 3.82 -0.64 2.30
CA ALA A 158 4.47 0.24 3.25
C ALA A 158 5.95 0.48 2.88
N LEU A 159 6.67 -0.56 2.44
CA LEU A 159 8.06 -0.42 1.98
C LEU A 159 8.20 0.36 0.67
N CYS A 160 7.22 0.30 -0.25
CA CYS A 160 7.24 1.13 -1.47
C CYS A 160 7.27 2.63 -1.17
N LYS A 161 6.56 3.07 -0.12
CA LYS A 161 6.57 4.47 0.33
C LYS A 161 7.94 4.95 0.81
N LEU A 162 8.83 4.02 1.18
CA LEU A 162 10.20 4.32 1.64
C LEU A 162 11.22 4.38 0.49
N LEU A 163 10.82 4.08 -0.76
CA LEU A 163 11.72 4.20 -1.92
C LEU A 163 12.06 5.68 -2.19
N PRO A 164 13.29 6.00 -2.64
CA PRO A 164 13.71 7.38 -2.92
C PRO A 164 12.77 8.13 -3.89
N PRO A 165 12.59 9.45 -3.74
CA PRO A 165 11.69 10.24 -4.60
C PRO A 165 12.10 10.23 -6.08
N GLU A 166 13.39 10.08 -6.36
CA GLU A 166 13.97 9.98 -7.71
C GLU A 166 13.41 8.77 -8.50
N ASP A 167 12.96 7.72 -7.80
CA ASP A 167 12.40 6.49 -8.34
C ASP A 167 10.87 6.53 -8.45
N SER A 168 10.25 7.71 -8.62
CA SER A 168 8.78 7.86 -8.59
C SER A 168 8.05 6.94 -9.59
N SER A 169 8.58 6.80 -10.81
CA SER A 169 8.02 5.89 -11.82
C SER A 169 8.18 4.41 -11.44
N LEU A 170 9.34 4.04 -10.88
CA LEU A 170 9.61 2.69 -10.40
C LEU A 170 8.73 2.34 -9.19
N ARG A 171 8.46 3.30 -8.31
CA ARG A 171 7.54 3.16 -7.17
C ARG A 171 6.13 2.88 -7.66
N ALA A 172 5.60 3.71 -8.57
CA ALA A 172 4.25 3.52 -9.12
C ALA A 172 4.10 2.15 -9.81
N ALA A 173 5.08 1.73 -10.60
CA ALA A 173 5.08 0.42 -11.24
C ALA A 173 5.11 -0.75 -10.23
N LYS A 174 5.88 -0.62 -9.15
CA LYS A 174 5.93 -1.62 -8.07
C LYS A 174 4.63 -1.66 -7.27
N GLU A 175 4.07 -0.51 -6.92
CA GLU A 175 2.79 -0.41 -6.22
C GLU A 175 1.66 -1.03 -7.05
N ALA A 176 1.57 -0.69 -8.34
CA ALA A 176 0.60 -1.31 -9.24
C ALA A 176 0.75 -2.84 -9.29
N SER A 177 1.99 -3.34 -9.41
CA SER A 177 2.25 -4.80 -9.41
C SER A 177 1.84 -5.49 -8.09
N ILE A 178 2.03 -4.83 -6.95
CA ILE A 178 1.62 -5.34 -5.64
C ILE A 178 0.10 -5.37 -5.54
N HIS A 179 -0.56 -4.27 -5.91
CA HIS A 179 -2.02 -4.17 -5.92
C HIS A 179 -2.68 -5.23 -6.81
N ILE A 180 -2.12 -5.48 -8.00
CA ILE A 180 -2.56 -6.59 -8.87
C ILE A 180 -2.49 -7.91 -8.11
N ARG A 181 -1.31 -8.27 -7.58
CA ARG A 181 -1.15 -9.56 -6.91
C ARG A 181 -2.00 -9.67 -5.64
N TYR A 182 -2.21 -8.58 -4.93
CA TYR A 182 -3.08 -8.54 -3.76
C TYR A 182 -4.55 -8.74 -4.16
N GLY A 183 -4.99 -8.08 -5.24
CA GLY A 183 -6.30 -8.30 -5.85
C GLY A 183 -6.53 -9.77 -6.19
N HIS A 184 -5.59 -10.40 -6.90
CA HIS A 184 -5.61 -11.85 -7.19
C HIS A 184 -5.69 -12.72 -5.93
N TYR A 185 -4.88 -12.43 -4.91
CA TYR A 185 -4.91 -13.18 -3.65
C TYR A 185 -6.27 -13.06 -2.92
N LEU A 186 -6.86 -11.86 -2.88
CA LEU A 186 -8.18 -11.65 -2.29
C LEU A 186 -9.27 -12.34 -3.13
N PHE A 187 -9.11 -12.33 -4.45
CA PHE A 187 -10.00 -12.99 -5.40
C PHE A 187 -10.06 -14.50 -5.16
N ASP A 188 -8.90 -15.16 -5.09
CA ASP A 188 -8.78 -16.60 -4.84
C ASP A 188 -9.36 -17.00 -3.47
N ASN A 189 -9.34 -16.09 -2.50
CA ASN A 189 -9.91 -16.27 -1.17
C ASN A 189 -11.39 -15.87 -1.06
N GLY A 190 -12.04 -15.48 -2.16
CA GLY A 190 -13.47 -15.15 -2.20
C GLY A 190 -13.84 -13.74 -1.70
N SER A 191 -12.85 -12.87 -1.44
CA SER A 191 -13.04 -11.47 -1.02
C SER A 191 -13.10 -10.54 -2.23
N TYR A 192 -14.18 -10.65 -3.02
CA TYR A 192 -14.29 -10.03 -4.35
C TYR A 192 -14.37 -8.49 -4.33
N GLU A 193 -15.03 -7.91 -3.32
CA GLU A 193 -15.16 -6.45 -3.19
C GLU A 193 -13.80 -5.80 -2.88
N GLU A 194 -13.09 -6.29 -1.85
CA GLU A 194 -11.74 -5.80 -1.52
C GLU A 194 -10.75 -6.05 -2.67
N SER A 195 -10.90 -7.16 -3.38
CA SER A 195 -10.13 -7.48 -4.59
C SER A 195 -10.31 -6.40 -5.67
N MET A 196 -11.55 -5.96 -5.91
CA MET A 196 -11.87 -4.91 -6.87
C MET A 196 -11.23 -3.57 -6.48
N ASP A 197 -11.25 -3.21 -5.20
CA ASP A 197 -10.61 -1.98 -4.72
C ASP A 197 -9.09 -1.99 -4.96
N GLN A 198 -8.44 -3.16 -4.82
CA GLN A 198 -7.02 -3.29 -5.15
C GLN A 198 -6.76 -3.14 -6.66
N PHE A 199 -7.61 -3.71 -7.52
CA PHE A 199 -7.47 -3.55 -8.97
C PHE A 199 -7.68 -2.10 -9.41
N LEU A 200 -8.67 -1.41 -8.83
CA LEU A 200 -8.90 0.03 -9.03
C LEU A 200 -7.65 0.85 -8.68
N ALA A 201 -7.02 0.57 -7.54
CA ALA A 201 -5.80 1.25 -7.11
C ALA A 201 -4.60 1.04 -8.06
N SER A 202 -4.59 -0.06 -8.83
CA SER A 202 -3.50 -0.39 -9.77
C SER A 202 -3.60 0.26 -11.15
N GLN A 203 -4.70 0.97 -11.46
CA GLN A 203 -5.00 1.55 -12.78
C GLN A 203 -4.92 0.54 -13.94
N VAL A 204 -5.13 -0.74 -13.64
CA VAL A 204 -5.11 -1.79 -14.66
C VAL A 204 -6.35 -1.69 -15.52
N ASP A 205 -6.18 -2.01 -16.80
CA ASP A 205 -7.28 -2.05 -17.75
C ASP A 205 -8.41 -2.94 -17.21
N ILE A 206 -9.60 -2.37 -17.15
CA ILE A 206 -10.79 -3.05 -16.64
C ILE A 206 -11.04 -4.37 -17.38
N THR A 207 -10.72 -4.49 -18.68
CA THR A 207 -10.87 -5.74 -19.44
C THR A 207 -10.02 -6.88 -18.87
N TYR A 208 -8.82 -6.58 -18.36
CA TYR A 208 -8.00 -7.57 -17.66
C TYR A 208 -8.66 -7.97 -16.35
N VAL A 209 -9.09 -7.00 -15.53
CA VAL A 209 -9.79 -7.26 -14.26
C VAL A 209 -11.02 -8.16 -14.48
N LEU A 210 -11.78 -7.90 -15.54
CA LEU A 210 -12.93 -8.69 -15.95
C LEU A 210 -12.56 -10.11 -16.39
N SER A 211 -11.42 -10.30 -17.06
CA SER A 211 -10.92 -11.62 -17.46
C SER A 211 -10.50 -12.51 -16.28
N LEU A 212 -10.21 -11.93 -15.12
CA LEU A 212 -9.85 -12.65 -13.90
C LEU A 212 -11.05 -13.27 -13.19
N TYR A 213 -12.24 -12.74 -13.45
CA TYR A 213 -13.46 -13.41 -13.04
C TYR A 213 -13.62 -14.65 -13.95
N PRO A 214 -13.68 -15.89 -13.38
CA PRO A 214 -13.90 -17.12 -14.15
C PRO A 214 -15.14 -17.07 -15.06
N SER A 215 -15.97 -16.05 -14.85
CA SER A 215 -17.31 -15.83 -15.35
C SER A 215 -17.50 -14.50 -16.07
N ILE A 216 -16.53 -13.94 -16.81
CA ILE A 216 -16.81 -12.99 -17.91
C ILE A 216 -15.83 -13.22 -19.06
N THR A 217 -16.31 -13.80 -20.16
CA THR A 217 -15.73 -13.44 -21.47
C THR A 217 -16.47 -12.22 -21.98
N LEU A 218 -15.72 -11.17 -22.28
CA LEU A 218 -16.21 -9.99 -22.99
C LEU A 218 -16.99 -10.41 -24.25
N PRO A 219 -18.01 -9.64 -24.66
CA PRO A 219 -18.68 -9.81 -25.94
C PRO A 219 -17.62 -9.86 -27.05
N LYS A 220 -17.74 -10.81 -27.98
CA LYS A 220 -16.75 -11.10 -29.03
C LYS A 220 -16.55 -9.99 -30.09
N ASP A 221 -17.01 -8.78 -29.84
CA ASP A 221 -16.95 -7.65 -30.78
C ASP A 221 -15.85 -6.62 -30.49
N LEU A 222 -15.01 -6.82 -29.47
CA LEU A 222 -13.75 -6.09 -29.35
C LEU A 222 -12.62 -6.94 -29.95
N THR A 223 -12.70 -7.11 -31.27
CA THR A 223 -11.54 -7.47 -32.06
C THR A 223 -10.48 -6.38 -31.86
N ILE A 224 -9.27 -6.79 -31.49
CA ILE A 224 -8.07 -6.00 -31.78
C ILE A 224 -8.05 -5.85 -33.32
N VAL A 225 -8.45 -4.68 -33.82
CA VAL A 225 -8.40 -4.36 -35.26
C VAL A 225 -7.24 -3.40 -35.46
N GLU A 226 -6.17 -3.91 -36.04
CA GLU A 226 -5.22 -3.08 -36.79
C GLU A 226 -5.98 -2.27 -37.85
N PRO A 227 -5.54 -1.04 -38.13
CA PRO A 227 -6.32 -0.09 -38.89
C PRO A 227 -6.36 -0.51 -40.36
N GLU A 228 -7.52 -0.98 -40.83
CA GLU A 228 -8.04 -0.77 -42.19
C GLU A 228 -9.26 -1.67 -42.44
N LYS A 229 -10.46 -1.08 -42.24
CA LYS A 229 -11.68 -1.21 -43.06
C LYS A 229 -12.92 -0.94 -42.20
N PHE A 230 -13.22 0.35 -42.04
CA PHE A 230 -14.58 0.80 -41.79
C PHE A 230 -15.41 0.54 -43.05
N GLN A 231 -16.45 -0.29 -42.95
CA GLN A 231 -17.79 0.09 -43.37
C GLN A 231 -18.81 -1.01 -43.05
N GLU A 232 -19.96 -0.56 -42.56
CA GLU A 232 -21.25 -1.23 -42.63
C GLU A 232 -21.52 -2.35 -41.62
N GLN A 233 -22.05 -1.97 -40.45
CA GLN A 233 -23.39 -2.41 -40.00
C GLN A 233 -23.74 -1.77 -38.65
N THR A 234 -24.22 -0.52 -38.72
CA THR A 234 -25.18 0.01 -37.76
C THR A 234 -26.56 -0.57 -38.09
N GLY A 235 -27.13 -1.37 -37.21
CA GLY A 235 -28.55 -1.72 -37.30
C GLY A 235 -28.90 -3.07 -36.69
N ALA A 236 -29.74 -3.03 -35.65
CA ALA A 236 -30.45 -4.16 -35.04
C ALA A 236 -29.65 -5.05 -34.05
N LEU A 237 -29.28 -4.48 -32.91
CA LEU A 237 -29.12 -5.24 -31.66
C LEU A 237 -30.50 -5.78 -31.24
N SER A 238 -30.83 -6.98 -31.73
CA SER A 238 -32.04 -7.70 -31.32
C SER A 238 -31.83 -8.27 -29.91
N ARG A 239 -32.92 -8.32 -29.14
CA ARG A 239 -33.02 -8.91 -27.80
C ARG A 239 -32.50 -10.35 -27.66
N GLU A 240 -32.13 -10.99 -28.76
CA GLU A 240 -31.73 -12.39 -28.83
C GLU A 240 -30.24 -12.61 -28.50
N GLY A 241 -29.40 -11.58 -28.67
CA GLY A 241 -27.96 -11.63 -28.32
C GLY A 241 -27.71 -11.72 -26.82
N SER A 242 -28.33 -10.85 -26.02
CA SER A 242 -28.12 -10.82 -24.55
C SER A 242 -28.54 -12.12 -23.86
N LEU A 243 -29.58 -12.81 -24.35
CA LEU A 243 -30.01 -14.07 -23.77
C LEU A 243 -29.02 -15.21 -24.05
N GLN A 244 -28.33 -15.17 -25.20
CA GLN A 244 -27.30 -16.16 -25.54
C GLN A 244 -26.03 -15.94 -24.72
N ASP A 245 -25.65 -14.68 -24.50
CA ASP A 245 -24.48 -14.31 -23.70
C ASP A 245 -24.65 -14.69 -22.22
N ALA A 246 -25.80 -14.39 -21.62
CA ALA A 246 -26.12 -14.79 -20.24
C ALA A 246 -26.18 -16.32 -20.08
N LYS A 247 -26.72 -17.05 -21.06
CA LYS A 247 -26.75 -18.52 -21.05
C LYS A 247 -25.36 -19.14 -21.21
N HIS A 248 -24.49 -18.52 -22.01
CA HIS A 248 -23.10 -18.94 -22.17
C HIS A 248 -22.30 -18.70 -20.88
N LEU A 249 -22.58 -17.58 -20.20
CA LEU A 249 -22.04 -17.27 -18.88
C LEU A 249 -22.43 -18.32 -17.84
N HIS A 250 -23.74 -18.56 -17.70
CA HIS A 250 -24.31 -19.56 -16.81
C HIS A 250 -23.79 -20.98 -17.10
N GLY A 251 -23.69 -21.35 -18.39
CA GLY A 251 -23.14 -22.64 -18.81
C GLY A 251 -21.66 -22.81 -18.49
N ARG A 252 -20.85 -21.74 -18.60
CA ARG A 252 -19.43 -21.78 -18.24
C ARG A 252 -19.19 -21.82 -16.73
N MET A 253 -20.01 -21.13 -15.95
CA MET A 253 -19.98 -21.21 -14.48
C MET A 253 -20.27 -22.64 -14.01
N ALA A 254 -21.27 -23.30 -14.61
CA ALA A 254 -21.59 -24.71 -14.34
C ALA A 254 -20.45 -25.69 -14.74
N ILE A 255 -19.72 -25.42 -15.83
CA ILE A 255 -18.60 -26.27 -16.30
C ILE A 255 -17.40 -26.25 -15.32
N ILE A 256 -17.18 -25.13 -14.63
CA ILE A 256 -16.04 -24.94 -13.71
C ILE A 256 -16.45 -25.23 -12.25
N GLY A 257 -17.70 -25.64 -12.01
CA GLY A 257 -18.20 -26.03 -10.69
C GLY A 257 -18.50 -24.87 -9.76
N ILE A 258 -18.59 -23.64 -10.27
CA ILE A 258 -18.93 -22.44 -9.49
C ILE A 258 -20.38 -22.06 -9.81
N SER A 259 -21.25 -22.06 -8.79
CA SER A 259 -22.63 -21.63 -8.97
C SER A 259 -22.70 -20.10 -9.07
N PRO A 260 -23.46 -19.53 -10.03
CA PRO A 260 -23.76 -18.11 -10.07
C PRO A 260 -24.25 -17.61 -8.71
N ASN A 261 -23.59 -16.59 -8.17
CA ASN A 261 -23.94 -15.98 -6.88
C ASN A 261 -24.11 -14.47 -7.07
N ILE A 262 -25.11 -13.88 -6.41
CA ILE A 262 -25.38 -12.45 -6.38
C ILE A 262 -24.13 -11.63 -5.96
N CYS A 263 -23.30 -12.14 -5.05
CA CYS A 263 -22.06 -11.46 -4.64
C CYS A 263 -21.08 -11.22 -5.81
N ILE A 264 -21.02 -12.15 -6.77
CA ILE A 264 -20.15 -12.03 -7.96
C ILE A 264 -20.70 -10.95 -8.88
N PHE A 265 -22.02 -10.94 -9.11
CA PHE A 265 -22.68 -9.91 -9.92
C PHE A 265 -22.58 -8.52 -9.29
N ASN A 266 -22.75 -8.40 -7.97
CA ASN A 266 -22.58 -7.12 -7.26
C ASN A 266 -21.18 -6.54 -7.48
N SER A 267 -20.16 -7.39 -7.30
CA SER A 267 -18.75 -6.98 -7.45
C SER A 267 -18.45 -6.50 -8.88
N LEU A 268 -19.00 -7.20 -9.88
CA LEU A 268 -18.85 -6.85 -11.28
C LEU A 268 -19.59 -5.56 -11.64
N ILE A 269 -20.88 -5.46 -11.29
CA ILE A 269 -21.71 -4.28 -11.56
C ILE A 269 -21.08 -3.04 -10.90
N ASN A 270 -20.63 -3.15 -9.64
CA ASN A 270 -19.92 -2.09 -8.94
C ASN A 270 -18.62 -1.69 -9.67
N GLY A 271 -17.81 -2.68 -10.07
CA GLY A 271 -16.60 -2.45 -10.86
C GLY A 271 -16.90 -1.67 -12.14
N TYR A 272 -17.80 -2.18 -13.00
CA TYR A 272 -18.18 -1.52 -14.25
C TYR A 272 -18.64 -0.08 -14.04
N CYS A 273 -19.47 0.17 -13.04
CA CYS A 273 -19.97 1.52 -12.73
C CYS A 273 -18.85 2.45 -12.25
N ARG A 274 -17.93 1.97 -11.39
CA ARG A 274 -16.79 2.77 -10.88
C ARG A 274 -15.74 3.08 -11.94
N PHE A 275 -15.55 2.21 -12.92
CA PHE A 275 -14.63 2.41 -14.05
C PHE A 275 -15.29 3.17 -15.23
N GLY A 276 -16.53 3.65 -15.09
CA GLY A 276 -17.22 4.43 -16.11
C GLY A 276 -17.82 3.61 -17.28
N LEU A 277 -17.85 2.28 -17.17
CA LEU A 277 -18.43 1.37 -18.16
C LEU A 277 -19.88 1.01 -17.79
N LEU A 278 -20.72 2.02 -17.58
CA LEU A 278 -22.09 1.86 -17.09
C LEU A 278 -22.96 0.93 -17.94
N GLU A 279 -22.84 0.99 -19.27
CA GLU A 279 -23.66 0.18 -20.17
C GLU A 279 -23.46 -1.33 -19.94
N GLU A 280 -22.23 -1.74 -19.63
CA GLU A 280 -21.89 -3.12 -19.32
C GLU A 280 -22.40 -3.53 -17.93
N GLY A 281 -22.33 -2.63 -16.94
CA GLY A 281 -22.95 -2.85 -15.63
C GLY A 281 -24.46 -3.05 -15.70
N VAL A 282 -25.15 -2.25 -16.52
CA VAL A 282 -26.61 -2.37 -16.75
C VAL A 282 -26.97 -3.67 -17.48
N LYS A 283 -26.13 -4.15 -18.40
CA LYS A 283 -26.33 -5.45 -19.05
C LYS A 283 -26.26 -6.58 -18.01
N LEU A 284 -25.22 -6.61 -17.18
CA LEU A 284 -25.09 -7.62 -16.13
C LEU A 284 -26.24 -7.59 -15.12
N PHE A 285 -26.73 -6.40 -14.77
CA PHE A 285 -27.90 -6.28 -13.91
C PHE A 285 -29.15 -6.95 -14.52
N LYS A 286 -29.36 -6.81 -15.83
CA LYS A 286 -30.49 -7.47 -16.52
C LYS A 286 -30.32 -8.99 -16.60
N ASP A 287 -29.08 -9.45 -16.68
CA ASP A 287 -28.76 -10.88 -16.78
C ASP A 287 -28.99 -11.65 -15.47
N LEU A 288 -29.06 -10.96 -14.32
CA LEU A 288 -29.43 -11.55 -13.02
C LEU A 288 -30.72 -12.37 -13.10
N ALA A 289 -31.76 -11.80 -13.71
CA ALA A 289 -33.04 -12.48 -13.90
C ALA A 289 -32.91 -13.73 -14.78
N GLY A 290 -32.02 -13.71 -15.78
CA GLY A 290 -31.69 -14.86 -16.63
C GLY A 290 -30.95 -15.98 -15.89
N CYS A 291 -30.28 -15.67 -14.78
CA CYS A 291 -29.61 -16.61 -13.91
C CYS A 291 -30.45 -17.01 -12.68
N SER A 292 -31.74 -16.66 -12.63
CA SER A 292 -32.61 -16.89 -11.45
C SER A 292 -32.07 -16.26 -10.15
N LEU A 293 -31.34 -15.16 -10.27
CA LEU A 293 -30.84 -14.37 -9.14
C LEU A 293 -31.67 -13.08 -9.03
N GLU A 294 -31.99 -12.69 -7.81
CA GLU A 294 -32.67 -11.42 -7.54
C GLU A 294 -31.66 -10.31 -7.26
N PRO A 295 -31.81 -9.11 -7.86
CA PRO A 295 -30.98 -7.97 -7.50
C PRO A 295 -31.15 -7.60 -6.04
N ASP A 296 -30.08 -7.15 -5.39
CA ASP A 296 -30.10 -6.62 -4.03
C ASP A 296 -29.84 -5.10 -4.01
N GLY A 297 -29.85 -4.51 -2.82
CA GLY A 297 -29.58 -3.07 -2.66
C GLY A 297 -28.20 -2.66 -3.18
N LEU A 298 -27.18 -3.53 -3.06
CA LEU A 298 -25.84 -3.25 -3.53
C LEU A 298 -25.81 -3.09 -5.06
N CYS A 299 -26.46 -4.00 -5.81
CA CYS A 299 -26.63 -3.86 -7.26
C CYS A 299 -27.20 -2.50 -7.66
N LEU A 300 -28.27 -2.07 -6.99
CA LEU A 300 -29.02 -0.87 -7.34
C LEU A 300 -28.25 0.39 -6.96
N SER A 301 -27.56 0.39 -5.81
CA SER A 301 -26.69 1.49 -5.39
C SER A 301 -25.51 1.70 -6.35
N SER A 302 -24.88 0.62 -6.82
CA SER A 302 -23.80 0.68 -7.83
C SER A 302 -24.27 1.28 -9.15
N LEU A 303 -25.46 0.91 -9.63
CA LEU A 303 -26.03 1.49 -10.84
C LEU A 303 -26.30 2.98 -10.68
N ILE A 304 -26.96 3.40 -9.59
CA ILE A 304 -27.22 4.82 -9.29
C ILE A 304 -25.92 5.62 -9.32
N TYR A 305 -24.86 5.11 -8.69
CA TYR A 305 -23.55 5.74 -8.69
C TYR A 305 -22.96 5.87 -10.11
N GLY A 306 -23.07 4.83 -10.93
CA GLY A 306 -22.53 4.80 -12.28
C GLY A 306 -23.18 5.78 -13.27
N TYR A 307 -24.41 6.24 -13.00
CA TYR A 307 -25.11 7.19 -13.87
C TYR A 307 -24.54 8.62 -13.81
N CYS A 308 -23.58 8.93 -12.92
CA CYS A 308 -22.80 10.18 -12.82
C CYS A 308 -23.60 11.51 -12.80
N THR A 309 -24.17 11.94 -13.94
CA THR A 309 -25.00 13.17 -14.06
C THR A 309 -26.39 12.91 -14.63
N LYS A 310 -26.71 11.66 -14.95
CA LYS A 310 -27.98 11.21 -15.54
C LYS A 310 -29.02 10.95 -14.44
N VAL A 311 -29.59 12.04 -13.95
CA VAL A 311 -30.47 12.07 -12.77
C VAL A 311 -31.80 11.34 -12.98
N GLU A 312 -32.37 11.35 -14.19
CA GLU A 312 -33.62 10.66 -14.49
C GLU A 312 -33.44 9.12 -14.35
N GLU A 313 -32.34 8.60 -14.85
CA GLU A 313 -31.99 7.18 -14.77
C GLU A 313 -31.63 6.75 -13.35
N GLY A 314 -30.88 7.57 -12.60
CA GLY A 314 -30.64 7.31 -11.17
C GLY A 314 -31.93 7.22 -10.37
N ASN A 315 -32.85 8.18 -10.58
CA ASN A 315 -34.18 8.17 -9.96
C ASN A 315 -35.01 6.96 -10.39
N HIS A 316 -34.89 6.53 -11.65
CA HIS A 316 -35.56 5.33 -12.12
C HIS A 316 -35.16 4.10 -11.29
N TYR A 317 -33.86 3.89 -11.05
CA TYR A 317 -33.39 2.76 -10.24
C TYR A 317 -33.73 2.90 -8.76
N LEU A 318 -33.67 4.11 -8.19
CA LEU A 318 -34.12 4.34 -6.81
C LEU A 318 -35.62 3.99 -6.64
N ASN A 319 -36.46 4.39 -7.59
CA ASN A 319 -37.89 4.08 -7.58
C ASN A 319 -38.18 2.60 -7.90
N SER A 320 -37.36 1.96 -8.74
CA SER A 320 -37.51 0.54 -9.07
C SER A 320 -37.23 -0.36 -7.87
N MET A 321 -36.41 0.09 -6.91
CA MET A 321 -36.17 -0.63 -5.64
C MET A 321 -37.50 -1.02 -4.98
N ARG A 322 -38.37 -0.04 -4.71
CA ARG A 322 -39.66 -0.29 -4.03
C ARG A 322 -40.72 -0.85 -4.97
N SER A 323 -40.82 -0.32 -6.19
CA SER A 323 -41.92 -0.62 -7.11
C SER A 323 -41.79 -1.96 -7.85
N VAL A 324 -40.56 -2.38 -8.14
CA VAL A 324 -40.26 -3.58 -8.95
C VAL A 324 -39.60 -4.66 -8.11
N HIS A 325 -38.64 -4.29 -7.26
CA HIS A 325 -37.83 -5.26 -6.52
C HIS A 325 -38.32 -5.50 -5.08
N GLY A 326 -39.25 -4.70 -4.56
CA GLY A 326 -39.74 -4.80 -3.18
C GLY A 326 -38.68 -4.49 -2.13
N ILE A 327 -37.58 -3.83 -2.51
CA ILE A 327 -36.46 -3.45 -1.65
C ILE A 327 -36.71 -2.02 -1.17
N GLU A 328 -36.64 -1.82 0.15
CA GLU A 328 -36.77 -0.49 0.72
C GLU A 328 -35.44 0.27 0.58
N PRO A 329 -35.42 1.48 -0.01
CA PRO A 329 -34.19 2.26 -0.13
C PRO A 329 -33.57 2.57 1.23
N GLY A 330 -32.37 2.04 1.45
CA GLY A 330 -31.55 2.35 2.62
C GLY A 330 -30.67 3.60 2.44
N PRO A 331 -29.93 4.00 3.50
CA PRO A 331 -29.07 5.18 3.53
C PRO A 331 -28.09 5.30 2.36
N ASP A 332 -27.46 4.20 1.97
CA ASP A 332 -26.43 4.18 0.91
C ASP A 332 -27.02 4.63 -0.44
N HIS A 333 -28.25 4.21 -0.75
CA HIS A 333 -28.94 4.57 -1.99
C HIS A 333 -29.26 6.06 -2.05
N TYR A 334 -29.70 6.64 -0.93
CA TYR A 334 -29.92 8.08 -0.82
C TYR A 334 -28.61 8.86 -0.92
N THR A 335 -27.54 8.37 -0.31
CA THR A 335 -26.20 8.96 -0.43
C THR A 335 -25.70 8.95 -1.88
N CYS A 336 -25.86 7.85 -2.62
CA CYS A 336 -25.53 7.79 -4.05
C CYS A 336 -26.36 8.78 -4.89
N MET A 337 -27.65 8.94 -4.58
CA MET A 337 -28.51 9.91 -5.27
C MET A 337 -28.12 11.36 -4.96
N VAL A 338 -27.75 11.67 -3.72
CA VAL A 338 -27.27 13.00 -3.34
C VAL A 338 -25.97 13.34 -4.05
N ASP A 339 -25.04 12.38 -4.16
CA ASP A 339 -23.81 12.53 -4.95
C ASP A 339 -24.14 12.76 -6.45
N LEU A 340 -25.09 12.01 -7.01
CA LEU A 340 -25.56 12.17 -8.39
C LEU A 340 -26.15 13.57 -8.67
N PHE A 341 -27.06 14.06 -7.80
CA PHE A 341 -27.60 15.41 -7.90
C PHE A 341 -26.50 16.48 -7.76
N GLY A 342 -25.54 16.25 -6.87
CA GLY A 342 -24.40 17.12 -6.66
C GLY A 342 -23.52 17.25 -7.91
N ARG A 343 -23.16 16.13 -8.54
CA ARG A 343 -22.39 16.11 -9.80
C ARG A 343 -23.14 16.70 -11.00
N ALA A 344 -24.47 16.75 -10.93
CA ALA A 344 -25.34 17.36 -11.93
C ALA A 344 -25.64 18.85 -11.69
N ASP A 345 -25.01 19.48 -10.67
CA ASP A 345 -25.25 20.87 -10.23
C ASP A 345 -26.68 21.15 -9.75
N LEU A 346 -27.41 20.11 -9.34
CA LEU A 346 -28.80 20.19 -8.87
C LEU A 346 -28.88 20.19 -7.34
N LEU A 347 -28.13 21.11 -6.71
CA LEU A 347 -27.98 21.19 -5.25
C LEU A 347 -29.31 21.35 -4.50
N GLN A 348 -30.28 22.07 -5.07
CA GLN A 348 -31.59 22.25 -4.44
C GLN A 348 -32.38 20.94 -4.39
N GLU A 349 -32.23 20.09 -5.39
CA GLU A 349 -32.88 18.79 -5.47
C GLU A 349 -32.20 17.79 -4.53
N ALA A 350 -30.87 17.85 -4.41
CA ALA A 350 -30.11 17.11 -3.40
C ALA A 350 -30.58 17.45 -1.97
N LEU A 351 -30.76 18.74 -1.65
CA LEU A 351 -31.28 19.20 -0.36
C LEU A 351 -32.72 18.75 -0.11
N ASN A 352 -33.58 18.82 -1.13
CA ASN A 352 -34.95 18.33 -1.03
C ASN A 352 -34.98 16.82 -0.75
N LEU A 353 -34.12 16.04 -1.41
CA LEU A 353 -34.00 14.60 -1.18
C LEU A 353 -33.56 14.32 0.26
N ILE A 354 -32.52 15.00 0.76
CA ILE A 354 -32.01 14.88 2.15
C ILE A 354 -33.14 15.10 3.17
N ASN A 355 -33.97 16.11 2.94
CA ASN A 355 -35.09 16.43 3.83
C ASN A 355 -36.25 15.40 3.75
N SER A 356 -36.28 14.57 2.71
CA SER A 356 -37.30 13.53 2.51
C SER A 356 -36.87 12.13 2.98
N ILE A 357 -35.63 11.96 3.48
CA ILE A 357 -35.09 10.67 3.92
C ILE A 357 -35.86 10.18 5.17
N PRO A 358 -36.45 8.97 5.14
CA PRO A 358 -37.03 8.35 6.34
C PRO A 358 -35.96 8.18 7.42
N ASP A 359 -36.28 8.50 8.67
CA ASP A 359 -35.35 8.49 9.83
C ASP A 359 -34.21 9.52 9.82
N GLY A 360 -34.20 10.42 8.83
CA GLY A 360 -33.28 11.54 8.73
C GLY A 360 -31.93 11.21 8.07
N PRO A 361 -31.18 12.22 7.62
CA PRO A 361 -29.93 12.00 6.88
C PRO A 361 -28.79 11.50 7.77
N HIS A 362 -28.05 10.52 7.28
CA HIS A 362 -26.83 10.03 7.91
C HIS A 362 -25.63 10.96 7.64
N SER A 363 -24.57 10.83 8.44
CA SER A 363 -23.36 11.68 8.32
C SER A 363 -22.72 11.62 6.94
N GLU A 364 -22.78 10.47 6.28
CA GLU A 364 -22.20 10.25 4.94
C GLU A 364 -22.98 11.00 3.86
N THR A 365 -24.30 11.14 4.01
CA THR A 365 -25.16 11.88 3.07
C THR A 365 -24.83 13.37 3.05
N TRP A 366 -24.57 13.97 4.22
CA TRP A 366 -24.06 15.35 4.30
C TRP A 366 -22.65 15.49 3.73
N GLY A 367 -21.80 14.47 3.91
CA GLY A 367 -20.47 14.41 3.32
C GLY A 367 -20.50 14.42 1.79
N ALA A 368 -21.40 13.65 1.18
CA ALA A 368 -21.61 13.61 -0.27
C ALA A 368 -22.02 14.98 -0.83
N LEU A 369 -22.95 15.68 -0.16
CA LEU A 369 -23.36 17.04 -0.54
C LEU A 369 -22.18 18.03 -0.46
N LEU A 370 -21.41 17.99 0.63
CA LEU A 370 -20.24 18.85 0.80
C LEU A 370 -19.19 18.60 -0.29
N SER A 371 -18.91 17.33 -0.61
CA SER A 371 -17.98 16.95 -1.69
C SER A 371 -18.40 17.53 -3.04
N ALA A 372 -19.70 17.51 -3.34
CA ALA A 372 -20.24 18.12 -4.55
C ALA A 372 -20.06 19.65 -4.57
N THR A 373 -20.29 20.33 -3.44
CA THR A 373 -20.15 21.80 -3.36
C THR A 373 -18.70 22.32 -3.42
N VAL A 374 -17.71 21.48 -3.10
CA VAL A 374 -16.28 21.84 -3.16
C VAL A 374 -15.69 21.66 -4.57
N SER A 375 -16.42 20.96 -5.45
CA SER A 375 -16.00 20.69 -6.84
C SER A 375 -16.49 21.74 -7.86
N ILE A 376 -17.16 22.80 -7.38
CA ILE A 376 -17.60 24.00 -8.12
C ILE A 376 -16.61 25.13 -7.83
#